data_AF-A0AB33BCJ9-F1
#
_entry.id   AF-A0AB33BCJ9-F1
#
_cell.length_a   1.000
_cell.length_b   1.000
_cell.length_c   1.000
_cell.angle_alpha   90.00
_cell.angle_beta   90.00
_cell.angle_gamma   90.00
#
_symmetry.space_group_name_H-M   'P 1'
#
loop_
_entity.id
_entity.type
_entity.pdbx_description
1 polymer ?
#
loop_
_entity_poly.entity_id
_entity_poly.type
_entity_poly.pdbx_seq_one_letter_code
_entity_poly.pdbx_strand_id
1 'polypeptide(L)'
;METMYVLHWDSDDTNTDTYGSQINYQNNGTVHYQNELQPAGKKIHWWETHYYGDPDPLNDTRYGSKRLPQLPRNQTFSLSFSGSAEPENSVGLTVMSFDESGQLLNQKMTLESELNFDLDDDEKEYEIALVKFNNTKLLFRGLLTIPESMLENYQIKSHLEQGFIDFIPRNTDKTDTVEIMVRTFHRIIDAIELPERKLNVPVRVVLINDSWNSKQLQHVGNDFQKQFQQKRVKWMANDLKAQNLLNSVDMNLKRK
;
A
#
# COMPACT_ATOMS: atom_id res chain seq x y z
N MET A 1 -6.11 -9.00 -15.90
CA MET A 1 -6.10 -8.86 -14.43
C MET A 1 -5.62 -7.46 -14.06
N GLU A 2 -6.34 -6.75 -13.19
CA GLU A 2 -5.95 -5.41 -12.70
C GLU A 2 -5.37 -5.53 -11.29
N THR A 3 -4.30 -4.78 -11.03
CA THR A 3 -3.53 -4.89 -9.79
C THR A 3 -3.45 -3.53 -9.10
N MET A 4 -3.88 -3.49 -7.84
CA MET A 4 -3.61 -2.37 -6.93
C MET A 4 -2.29 -2.65 -6.22
N TYR A 5 -1.52 -1.61 -5.94
CA TYR A 5 -0.33 -1.72 -5.11
C TYR A 5 -0.48 -0.93 -3.82
N VAL A 6 -0.03 -1.51 -2.71
CA VAL A 6 0.11 -0.81 -1.43
C VAL A 6 1.60 -0.68 -1.15
N LEU A 7 2.08 0.55 -1.03
CA LEU A 7 3.48 0.86 -0.75
C LEU A 7 3.61 1.19 0.74
N HIS A 8 4.54 0.52 1.39
CA HIS A 8 4.88 0.65 2.80
C HIS A 8 6.23 1.34 2.96
N TRP A 9 6.46 1.93 4.12
CA TRP A 9 7.74 2.53 4.50
C TRP A 9 8.39 1.63 5.55
N ASP A 10 9.33 0.80 5.10
CA ASP A 10 10.00 -0.18 5.96
C ASP A 10 11.28 0.40 6.59
N SER A 11 11.69 -0.13 7.74
CA SER A 11 12.94 0.25 8.40
C SER A 11 14.20 -0.22 7.68
N ASP A 12 14.08 -1.27 6.87
CA ASP A 12 15.18 -1.83 6.09
C ASP A 12 15.32 -1.14 4.72
N ASP A 13 14.57 -0.06 4.47
CA ASP A 13 14.69 0.76 3.26
C ASP A 13 15.83 1.79 3.42
N THR A 14 16.65 1.91 2.38
CA THR A 14 17.71 2.92 2.31
C THR A 14 17.24 4.25 1.75
N ASN A 15 16.03 4.30 1.18
CA ASN A 15 15.53 5.42 0.40
C ASN A 15 14.83 6.47 1.28
N THR A 16 15.45 6.81 2.41
CA THR A 16 14.92 7.78 3.38
C THR A 16 16.00 8.81 3.72
N ASP A 17 15.62 10.09 3.72
CA ASP A 17 16.49 11.14 4.26
C ASP A 17 16.50 11.07 5.80
N THR A 18 17.54 10.44 6.32
CA THR A 18 17.73 10.20 7.76
C THR A 18 18.45 11.35 8.47
N TYR A 19 18.95 12.35 7.74
CA TYR A 19 19.79 13.37 8.33
C TYR A 19 18.98 14.32 9.24
N GLY A 20 19.21 14.21 10.54
CA GLY A 20 18.52 15.01 11.56
C GLY A 20 17.06 14.61 11.78
N SER A 21 16.62 13.47 11.26
CA SER A 21 15.26 12.96 11.48
C SER A 21 15.17 12.03 12.69
N GLN A 22 13.98 12.01 13.29
CA GLN A 22 13.55 10.99 14.23
C GLN A 22 12.49 10.14 13.51
N ILE A 23 12.75 8.85 13.39
CA ILE A 23 11.87 7.92 12.69
C ILE A 23 11.51 6.78 13.63
N ASN A 24 10.21 6.54 13.80
CA ASN A 24 9.69 5.47 14.64
C ASN A 24 8.75 4.58 13.84
N TYR A 25 9.20 3.36 13.57
CA TYR A 25 8.47 2.31 12.85
C TYR A 25 7.62 1.50 13.83
N GLN A 26 6.32 1.49 13.61
CA GLN A 26 5.37 0.74 14.42
C GLN A 26 5.14 -0.67 13.85
N ASN A 27 4.83 -1.63 14.71
CA ASN A 27 4.59 -3.03 14.30
C ASN A 27 3.39 -3.20 13.34
N ASN A 28 2.51 -2.21 13.22
CA ASN A 28 1.39 -2.21 12.27
C ASN A 28 1.76 -1.59 10.90
N GLY A 29 3.04 -1.27 10.66
CA GLY A 29 3.51 -0.62 9.42
C GLY A 29 3.37 0.89 9.40
N THR A 30 2.80 1.51 10.45
CA THR A 30 2.75 2.96 10.58
C THR A 30 4.14 3.54 10.88
N VAL A 31 4.48 4.65 10.23
CA VAL A 31 5.75 5.36 10.45
C VAL A 31 5.48 6.77 10.97
N HIS A 32 6.12 7.11 12.08
CA HIS A 32 6.20 8.49 12.55
C HIS A 32 7.54 9.07 12.15
N TYR A 33 7.52 10.13 11.35
CA TYR A 33 8.70 10.88 10.92
C TYR A 33 8.64 12.29 11.51
N GLN A 34 9.75 12.77 12.05
CA GLN A 34 9.91 14.15 12.48
C GLN A 34 11.28 14.67 12.05
N ASN A 35 11.32 15.81 11.38
CA ASN A 35 12.58 16.47 11.03
C ASN A 35 12.33 17.97 10.83
N GLU A 36 12.80 18.79 11.75
CA GLU A 36 12.64 20.26 11.67
C GLU A 36 13.71 20.91 10.79
N LEU A 37 14.87 20.25 10.62
CA LEU A 37 16.06 20.83 10.00
C LEU A 37 16.18 20.53 8.50
N GLN A 38 15.49 19.51 8.01
CA GLN A 38 15.52 19.17 6.59
C GLN A 38 14.97 20.34 5.75
N PRO A 39 15.69 20.80 4.72
CA PRO A 39 15.22 21.88 3.83
C PRO A 39 13.96 21.48 3.05
N ALA A 40 13.18 22.48 2.66
CA ALA A 40 12.08 22.31 1.71
C ALA A 40 12.60 21.81 0.34
N GLY A 41 11.76 21.05 -0.36
CA GLY A 41 12.06 20.44 -1.67
C GLY A 41 12.89 19.15 -1.60
N LYS A 42 13.24 18.65 -0.41
CA LYS A 42 13.95 17.38 -0.25
C LYS A 42 12.98 16.21 -0.13
N LYS A 43 13.36 15.07 -0.71
CA LYS A 43 12.63 13.81 -0.53
C LYS A 43 12.76 13.37 0.93
N ILE A 44 11.63 13.10 1.57
CA ILE A 44 11.57 12.46 2.89
C ILE A 44 11.85 10.97 2.69
N HIS A 45 11.11 10.36 1.77
CA HIS A 45 11.20 8.95 1.43
C HIS A 45 10.77 8.76 -0.02
N TRP A 46 11.36 7.79 -0.72
CA TRP A 46 11.00 7.48 -2.10
C TRP A 46 11.06 5.97 -2.39
N TRP A 47 10.25 5.56 -3.35
CA TRP A 47 10.21 4.22 -3.91
C TRP A 47 10.57 4.34 -5.38
N GLU A 48 11.35 3.40 -5.90
CA GLU A 48 11.87 3.45 -7.27
C GLU A 48 11.85 2.06 -7.91
N THR A 49 11.72 2.04 -9.23
CA THR A 49 11.79 0.80 -10.05
C THR A 49 13.22 0.28 -10.20
N HIS A 50 14.22 1.17 -10.12
CA HIS A 50 15.63 0.86 -10.23
C HIS A 50 16.37 1.32 -8.97
N TYR A 51 17.27 0.47 -8.43
CA TYR A 51 18.10 0.86 -7.29
C TYR A 51 19.49 1.27 -7.80
N TYR A 52 19.82 2.56 -7.72
CA TYR A 52 21.15 3.06 -8.09
C TYR A 52 22.16 2.68 -7.00
N GLY A 53 22.69 1.45 -7.06
CA GLY A 53 23.70 0.99 -6.09
C GLY A 53 24.14 -0.48 -6.20
N ASP A 54 23.50 -1.29 -7.04
CA ASP A 54 23.83 -2.72 -7.17
C ASP A 54 23.99 -3.14 -8.66
N PRO A 55 25.18 -3.61 -9.09
CA PRO A 55 25.43 -3.99 -10.48
C PRO A 55 24.76 -5.29 -10.94
N ASP A 56 24.08 -6.06 -10.08
CA ASP A 56 23.30 -7.24 -10.51
C ASP A 56 21.82 -7.20 -10.03
N PRO A 57 20.99 -6.35 -10.67
CA PRO A 57 19.60 -6.14 -10.27
C PRO A 57 18.66 -7.33 -10.55
N LEU A 58 19.09 -8.36 -11.29
CA LEU A 58 18.26 -9.49 -11.72
C LEU A 58 18.46 -10.77 -10.90
N ASN A 59 19.60 -10.93 -10.21
CA ASN A 59 19.90 -12.14 -9.42
C ASN A 59 19.75 -11.97 -7.91
N ASP A 60 19.61 -10.75 -7.38
CA ASP A 60 19.48 -10.57 -5.93
C ASP A 60 18.02 -10.61 -5.45
N THR A 61 17.60 -11.82 -5.07
CA THR A 61 16.32 -12.10 -4.40
C THR A 61 16.08 -11.29 -3.11
N ARG A 62 17.10 -10.61 -2.54
CA ARG A 62 16.96 -9.74 -1.37
C ARG A 62 16.32 -8.39 -1.68
N TYR A 63 16.39 -7.91 -2.93
CA TYR A 63 15.90 -6.58 -3.33
C TYR A 63 14.67 -6.61 -4.24
N GLY A 64 14.30 -7.76 -4.82
CA GLY A 64 13.13 -7.87 -5.70
C GLY A 64 11.80 -7.48 -5.03
N SER A 65 11.73 -7.48 -3.70
CA SER A 65 10.59 -7.03 -2.90
C SER A 65 10.66 -5.57 -2.42
N LYS A 66 11.73 -4.85 -2.76
CA LYS A 66 12.00 -3.47 -2.34
C LYS A 66 11.82 -2.44 -3.45
N ARG A 67 11.47 -2.88 -4.67
CA ARG A 67 11.34 -2.01 -5.85
C ARG A 67 9.90 -1.86 -6.28
N LEU A 68 9.59 -0.70 -6.85
CA LEU A 68 8.32 -0.45 -7.51
C LEU A 68 8.05 -1.49 -8.61
N PRO A 69 6.80 -1.95 -8.75
CA PRO A 69 6.42 -2.85 -9.84
C PRO A 69 6.54 -2.13 -11.18
N GLN A 70 6.74 -2.89 -12.25
CA GLN A 70 6.56 -2.33 -13.60
C GLN A 70 5.07 -2.13 -13.86
N LEU A 71 4.67 -0.89 -14.15
CA LEU A 71 3.28 -0.56 -14.47
C LEU A 71 3.03 -0.68 -15.98
N PRO A 72 1.84 -1.15 -16.39
CA PRO A 72 1.39 -1.06 -17.78
C PRO A 72 1.47 0.36 -18.33
N ARG A 73 1.92 0.48 -19.59
CA ARG A 73 1.98 1.77 -20.31
C ARG A 73 0.61 2.22 -20.74
N ASN A 74 0.42 3.54 -20.85
CA ASN A 74 -0.80 4.20 -21.29
C ASN A 74 -2.03 3.81 -20.44
N GLN A 75 -1.81 3.42 -19.19
CA GLN A 75 -2.85 3.16 -18.20
C GLN A 75 -2.77 4.22 -17.09
N THR A 76 -3.91 4.84 -16.78
CA THR A 76 -4.01 5.82 -15.69
C THR A 76 -4.14 5.14 -14.34
N PHE A 77 -3.37 5.64 -13.38
CA PHE A 77 -3.36 5.26 -11.98
C PHE A 77 -3.66 6.47 -11.10
N SER A 78 -4.47 6.26 -10.07
CA SER A 78 -4.57 7.15 -8.92
C SER A 78 -3.58 6.71 -7.85
N LEU A 79 -2.72 7.63 -7.43
CA LEU A 79 -1.83 7.50 -6.28
C LEU A 79 -2.46 8.24 -5.10
N SER A 80 -2.74 7.54 -4.00
CA SER A 80 -3.30 8.15 -2.79
C SER A 80 -2.42 7.94 -1.57
N PHE A 81 -2.31 8.98 -0.74
CA PHE A 81 -1.58 8.97 0.52
C PHE A 81 -2.51 8.71 1.70
N SER A 82 -2.20 7.69 2.48
CA SER A 82 -2.83 7.41 3.76
C SER A 82 -1.92 7.87 4.90
N GLY A 83 -2.33 8.92 5.60
CA GLY A 83 -1.50 9.54 6.64
C GLY A 83 -1.97 10.94 7.02
N SER A 84 -1.10 11.67 7.71
CA SER A 84 -1.31 13.08 8.02
C SER A 84 0.03 13.78 8.16
N ALA A 85 0.08 15.06 7.78
CA ALA A 85 1.26 15.91 7.92
C ALA A 85 0.94 17.11 8.81
N GLU A 86 1.91 17.54 9.60
CA GLU A 86 1.88 18.77 10.38
C GLU A 86 3.01 19.70 9.92
N PRO A 87 2.71 20.93 9.48
CA PRO A 87 1.37 21.46 9.15
C PRO A 87 0.66 20.67 8.04
N GLU A 88 -0.65 20.86 7.87
CA GLU A 88 -1.39 20.26 6.74
C GLU A 88 -0.80 20.73 5.40
N ASN A 89 -0.85 19.88 4.37
CA ASN A 89 -0.28 20.14 3.03
C ASN A 89 1.22 20.50 3.03
N SER A 90 1.96 20.08 4.06
CA SER A 90 3.41 20.33 4.19
C SER A 90 4.30 19.23 3.61
N VAL A 91 3.70 18.15 3.11
CA VAL A 91 4.33 17.05 2.39
C VAL A 91 3.62 16.91 1.05
N GLY A 92 4.38 16.84 -0.04
CA GLY A 92 3.83 16.58 -1.37
C GLY A 92 4.08 15.15 -1.83
N LEU A 93 3.21 14.67 -2.71
CA LEU A 93 3.40 13.43 -3.47
C LEU A 93 3.98 13.79 -4.83
N THR A 94 5.00 13.05 -5.26
CA THR A 94 5.57 13.18 -6.60
C THR A 94 5.65 11.84 -7.31
N VAL A 95 5.43 11.86 -8.62
CA VAL A 95 5.80 10.78 -9.53
C VAL A 95 6.76 11.35 -10.57
N MET A 96 7.93 10.74 -10.71
CA MET A 96 8.92 11.09 -11.73
C MET A 96 9.17 9.88 -12.63
N SER A 97 9.26 10.09 -13.93
CA SER A 97 9.51 9.05 -14.93
C SER A 97 10.82 9.31 -15.67
N PHE A 98 11.47 8.23 -16.09
CA PHE A 98 12.79 8.26 -16.70
C PHE A 98 12.87 7.31 -17.88
N ASP A 99 13.73 7.62 -18.85
CA ASP A 99 14.08 6.70 -19.92
C ASP A 99 15.10 5.64 -19.46
N GLU A 100 15.52 4.75 -20.37
CA GLU A 100 16.52 3.70 -20.11
C GLU A 100 17.91 4.24 -19.72
N SER A 101 18.20 5.50 -20.02
CA SER A 101 19.46 6.16 -19.69
C SER A 101 19.42 6.88 -18.33
N GLY A 102 18.27 6.87 -17.66
CA GLY A 102 18.03 7.61 -16.42
C GLY A 102 17.74 9.10 -16.65
N GLN A 103 17.45 9.51 -17.88
CA GLN A 103 17.04 10.89 -18.16
C GLN A 103 15.60 11.10 -17.71
N LEU A 104 15.36 12.14 -16.91
CA LEU A 104 14.01 12.56 -16.51
C LEU A 104 13.18 12.94 -17.76
N LEU A 105 12.03 12.28 -17.94
CA LEU A 105 11.09 12.55 -19.01
C LEU A 105 9.91 13.38 -18.51
N ASN A 106 9.31 13.00 -17.37
CA ASN A 106 8.14 13.66 -16.81
C ASN A 106 8.16 13.72 -15.29
N GLN A 107 7.45 14.70 -14.74
CA GLN A 107 7.27 14.88 -13.32
C GLN A 107 5.86 15.41 -13.02
N LYS A 108 5.13 14.68 -12.19
CA LYS A 108 3.84 15.09 -11.62
C LYS A 108 3.98 15.28 -10.12
N MET A 109 3.32 16.29 -9.57
CA MET A 109 3.36 16.62 -8.14
C MET A 109 2.03 17.16 -7.66
N THR A 110 1.69 16.86 -6.41
CA THR A 110 0.57 17.47 -5.68
C THR A 110 0.94 17.69 -4.21
N LEU A 111 0.28 18.65 -3.57
CA LEU A 111 0.26 18.79 -2.10
C LEU A 111 -1.00 18.16 -1.48
N GLU A 112 -1.95 17.74 -2.32
CA GLU A 112 -3.13 17.01 -1.89
C GLU A 112 -2.79 15.55 -1.58
N SER A 113 -3.75 14.82 -1.03
CA SER A 113 -3.58 13.41 -0.72
C SER A 113 -3.66 12.49 -1.95
N GLU A 114 -3.99 13.00 -3.14
CA GLU A 114 -4.20 12.19 -4.35
C GLU A 114 -3.57 12.81 -5.59
N LEU A 115 -2.96 11.97 -6.43
CA LEU A 115 -2.30 12.33 -7.67
C LEU A 115 -2.61 11.31 -8.76
N ASN A 116 -3.16 11.76 -9.90
CA ASN A 116 -3.32 10.90 -11.07
C ASN A 116 -2.07 10.95 -11.95
N PHE A 117 -1.63 9.78 -12.40
CA PHE A 117 -0.50 9.66 -13.31
C PHE A 117 -0.68 8.46 -14.24
N ASP A 118 0.12 8.44 -15.28
CA ASP A 118 0.17 7.44 -16.34
C ASP A 118 1.62 7.39 -16.80
N LEU A 119 2.02 6.27 -17.41
CA LEU A 119 3.36 6.12 -17.95
C LEU A 119 3.30 5.91 -19.47
N ASP A 120 4.02 6.74 -20.22
CA ASP A 120 4.15 6.65 -21.67
C ASP A 120 5.12 5.52 -22.08
N ASP A 121 5.15 5.16 -23.36
CA ASP A 121 5.93 4.03 -23.87
C ASP A 121 7.45 4.18 -23.70
N ASP A 122 7.97 5.42 -23.68
CA ASP A 122 9.38 5.77 -23.50
C ASP A 122 9.81 5.87 -22.03
N GLU A 123 8.86 5.94 -21.10
CA GLU A 123 9.08 6.06 -19.65
C GLU A 123 9.37 4.70 -19.01
N LYS A 124 10.60 4.21 -19.09
CA LYS A 124 10.96 2.87 -18.63
C LYS A 124 11.03 2.71 -17.12
N GLU A 125 11.54 3.73 -16.44
CA GLU A 125 11.70 3.74 -15.00
C GLU A 125 10.82 4.84 -14.40
N TYR A 126 10.40 4.65 -13.15
CA TYR A 126 9.73 5.67 -12.39
C TYR A 126 10.05 5.59 -10.90
N GLU A 127 9.80 6.71 -10.24
CA GLU A 127 9.95 6.93 -8.81
C GLU A 127 8.67 7.57 -8.27
N ILE A 128 8.26 7.15 -7.07
CA ILE A 128 7.24 7.81 -6.26
C ILE A 128 7.94 8.36 -5.01
N ALA A 129 7.69 9.61 -4.63
CA ALA A 129 8.31 10.17 -3.43
C ALA A 129 7.36 11.02 -2.60
N LEU A 130 7.65 11.05 -1.29
CA LEU A 130 7.16 12.06 -0.36
C LEU A 130 8.19 13.19 -0.31
N VAL A 131 7.79 14.41 -0.64
CA VAL A 131 8.67 15.58 -0.68
C VAL A 131 8.31 16.53 0.45
N LYS A 132 9.31 16.90 1.25
CA LYS A 132 9.15 17.87 2.33
C LYS A 132 8.97 19.28 1.75
N PHE A 133 7.96 20.00 2.24
CA PHE A 133 7.85 21.45 2.08
C PHE A 133 8.13 22.14 3.41
N ASN A 134 7.10 22.34 4.22
CA ASN A 134 7.23 22.95 5.55
C ASN A 134 6.94 21.96 6.68
N ASN A 135 7.19 20.66 6.42
CA ASN A 135 6.80 19.59 7.34
C ASN A 135 7.66 19.58 8.59
N THR A 136 7.02 19.41 9.75
CA THR A 136 7.71 19.11 11.00
C THR A 136 7.46 17.68 11.42
N LYS A 137 6.22 17.18 11.25
CA LYS A 137 5.85 15.79 11.58
C LYS A 137 5.01 15.17 10.49
N LEU A 138 5.26 13.89 10.23
CA LEU A 138 4.54 13.09 9.26
C LEU A 138 4.15 11.76 9.92
N LEU A 139 2.86 11.46 9.86
CA LEU A 139 2.31 10.14 10.15
C LEU A 139 2.02 9.47 8.82
N PHE A 140 2.77 8.42 8.50
CA PHE A 140 2.61 7.65 7.28
C PHE A 140 1.98 6.28 7.58
N ARG A 141 0.98 5.88 6.79
CA ARG A 141 0.35 4.55 6.88
C ARG A 141 0.49 3.74 5.60
N GLY A 142 0.64 4.39 4.45
CA GLY A 142 0.85 3.75 3.16
C GLY A 142 0.54 4.66 1.99
N LEU A 143 1.03 4.31 0.80
CA LEU A 143 0.51 4.82 -0.47
C LEU A 143 -0.28 3.72 -1.18
N LEU A 144 -1.37 4.09 -1.85
CA LEU A 144 -2.11 3.17 -2.70
C LEU A 144 -2.01 3.62 -4.16
N THR A 145 -1.54 2.73 -5.02
CA THR A 145 -1.53 2.92 -6.47
C THR A 145 -2.65 2.07 -7.07
N ILE A 146 -3.65 2.72 -7.65
CA ILE A 146 -4.90 2.10 -8.06
C ILE A 146 -5.18 2.43 -9.53
N PRO A 147 -5.25 1.44 -10.43
CA PRO A 147 -5.87 1.60 -11.75
C PRO A 147 -7.19 2.37 -11.71
N GLU A 148 -7.32 3.40 -12.54
CA GLU A 148 -8.55 4.20 -12.62
C GLU A 148 -9.77 3.33 -12.99
N SER A 149 -9.57 2.35 -13.86
CA SER A 149 -10.57 1.34 -14.23
C SER A 149 -11.10 0.53 -13.04
N MET A 150 -10.30 0.32 -11.98
CA MET A 150 -10.83 -0.27 -10.73
C MET A 150 -11.72 0.72 -9.98
N LEU A 151 -11.38 2.02 -9.96
CA LEU A 151 -12.19 3.04 -9.31
C LEU A 151 -13.53 3.28 -10.02
N GLU A 152 -13.60 3.00 -11.33
CA GLU A 152 -14.86 2.99 -12.10
C GLU A 152 -15.79 1.85 -11.65
N ASN A 153 -15.24 0.70 -11.29
CA ASN A 153 -16.03 -0.49 -10.95
C ASN A 153 -16.28 -0.62 -9.43
N TYR A 154 -15.40 -0.07 -8.60
CA TYR A 154 -15.41 -0.23 -7.15
C TYR A 154 -15.27 1.10 -6.41
N GLN A 155 -16.02 1.26 -5.33
CA GLN A 155 -15.66 2.19 -4.27
C GLN A 155 -14.63 1.50 -3.37
N ILE A 156 -13.44 2.07 -3.29
CA ILE A 156 -12.34 1.54 -2.49
C ILE A 156 -12.19 2.37 -1.23
N LYS A 157 -12.19 1.71 -0.06
CA LYS A 157 -11.99 2.37 1.23
C LYS A 157 -10.76 1.79 1.92
N SER A 158 -9.80 2.66 2.19
CA SER A 158 -8.54 2.31 2.84
C SER A 158 -8.66 2.47 4.35
N HIS A 159 -8.26 1.44 5.08
CA HIS A 159 -8.27 1.35 6.53
C HIS A 159 -6.92 0.80 7.02
N LEU A 160 -5.82 1.30 6.47
CA LEU A 160 -4.47 0.77 6.71
C LEU A 160 -4.07 0.83 8.19
N GLU A 161 -4.57 1.79 8.96
CA GLU A 161 -4.38 1.85 10.41
C GLU A 161 -4.98 0.64 11.15
N GLN A 162 -6.01 0.03 10.57
CA GLN A 162 -6.65 -1.19 11.07
C GLN A 162 -6.24 -2.44 10.26
N GLY A 163 -5.35 -2.28 9.26
CA GLY A 163 -4.80 -3.38 8.46
C GLY A 163 -5.80 -3.98 7.46
N PHE A 164 -6.69 -3.19 6.84
CA PHE A 164 -7.53 -3.71 5.77
C PHE A 164 -7.91 -2.66 4.71
N ILE A 165 -8.41 -3.14 3.57
CA ILE A 165 -8.95 -2.33 2.46
C ILE A 165 -10.27 -2.97 2.02
N ASP A 166 -11.31 -2.16 1.86
CA ASP A 166 -12.60 -2.60 1.33
C ASP A 166 -12.74 -2.24 -0.14
N PHE A 167 -13.17 -3.23 -0.94
CA PHE A 167 -13.57 -3.10 -2.33
C PHE A 167 -15.08 -3.31 -2.40
N ILE A 168 -15.82 -2.24 -2.62
CA ILE A 168 -17.29 -2.26 -2.66
C ILE A 168 -17.71 -2.07 -4.13
N PRO A 169 -18.28 -3.07 -4.81
CA PRO A 169 -18.75 -2.91 -6.18
C PRO A 169 -19.77 -1.78 -6.28
N ARG A 170 -19.63 -0.87 -7.25
CA ARG A 170 -20.55 0.27 -7.38
C ARG A 170 -21.98 -0.13 -7.77
N ASN A 171 -22.12 -1.29 -8.42
CA ASN A 171 -23.39 -1.80 -8.93
C ASN A 171 -23.85 -3.08 -8.22
N THR A 172 -23.66 -3.20 -6.89
CA THR A 172 -24.15 -4.36 -6.13
C THR A 172 -25.32 -4.03 -5.21
N ASP A 173 -26.37 -4.85 -5.29
CA ASP A 173 -27.47 -4.88 -4.32
C ASP A 173 -27.19 -5.82 -3.14
N LYS A 174 -26.06 -6.55 -3.17
CA LYS A 174 -25.71 -7.59 -2.20
C LYS A 174 -24.74 -7.06 -1.14
N THR A 175 -25.25 -6.28 -0.20
CA THR A 175 -24.46 -5.72 0.92
C THR A 175 -24.33 -6.66 2.12
N ASP A 176 -25.14 -7.73 2.17
CA ASP A 176 -25.22 -8.69 3.28
C ASP A 176 -24.16 -9.81 3.23
N THR A 177 -23.39 -9.89 2.15
CA THR A 177 -22.30 -10.86 1.97
C THR A 177 -21.00 -10.12 1.77
N VAL A 178 -19.95 -10.53 2.47
CA VAL A 178 -18.60 -9.99 2.30
C VAL A 178 -17.64 -11.15 2.11
N GLU A 179 -16.86 -11.12 1.02
CA GLU A 179 -15.72 -12.03 0.91
C GLU A 179 -14.52 -11.41 1.62
N ILE A 180 -13.82 -12.20 2.43
CA ILE A 180 -12.63 -11.74 3.14
C ILE A 180 -11.43 -12.45 2.55
N MET A 181 -10.51 -11.64 2.06
CA MET A 181 -9.24 -12.07 1.52
C MET A 181 -8.15 -11.69 2.52
N VAL A 182 -7.46 -12.68 3.08
CA VAL A 182 -6.33 -12.41 3.98
C VAL A 182 -5.06 -12.46 3.15
N ARG A 183 -4.19 -11.45 3.30
CA ARG A 183 -2.86 -11.39 2.68
C ARG A 183 -1.82 -11.05 3.73
N THR A 184 -0.77 -11.86 3.81
CA THR A 184 0.41 -11.47 4.59
C THR A 184 1.34 -10.61 3.76
N PHE A 185 1.93 -9.59 4.37
CA PHE A 185 2.96 -8.77 3.76
C PHE A 185 4.26 -8.78 4.56
N HIS A 186 5.36 -8.79 3.81
CA HIS A 186 6.74 -8.77 4.32
C HIS A 186 7.60 -7.79 3.51
N ARG A 187 6.96 -6.95 2.70
CA ARG A 187 7.57 -6.25 1.58
C ARG A 187 7.24 -4.77 1.64
N ILE A 188 8.10 -3.99 1.02
CA ILE A 188 7.89 -2.55 0.80
C ILE A 188 6.66 -2.34 -0.10
N ILE A 189 6.27 -3.35 -0.90
CA ILE A 189 5.11 -3.28 -1.78
C ILE A 189 4.30 -4.58 -1.76
N ASP A 190 2.98 -4.42 -1.63
CA ASP A 190 2.00 -5.48 -1.82
C ASP A 190 1.20 -5.29 -3.09
N ALA A 191 1.12 -6.35 -3.90
CA ALA A 191 0.23 -6.44 -5.04
C ALA A 191 -1.11 -7.08 -4.63
N ILE A 192 -2.19 -6.34 -4.79
CA ILE A 192 -3.56 -6.78 -4.56
C ILE A 192 -4.24 -6.94 -5.91
N GLU A 193 -4.28 -8.19 -6.37
CA GLU A 193 -5.01 -8.58 -7.56
C GLU A 193 -6.42 -9.00 -7.16
N LEU A 194 -7.43 -8.35 -7.75
CA LEU A 194 -8.80 -8.83 -7.67
C LEU A 194 -9.02 -9.92 -8.73
N PRO A 195 -9.86 -10.93 -8.46
CA PRO A 195 -10.24 -11.91 -9.45
C PRO A 195 -10.83 -11.24 -10.71
N GLU A 196 -10.51 -11.75 -11.90
CA GLU A 196 -11.02 -11.17 -13.17
C GLU A 196 -12.55 -11.20 -13.30
N ARG A 197 -13.22 -12.04 -12.52
CA ARG A 197 -14.69 -11.97 -12.40
C ARG A 197 -15.05 -10.69 -11.64
N LYS A 198 -15.86 -9.81 -12.25
CA LYS A 198 -16.45 -8.67 -11.54
C LYS A 198 -17.06 -9.17 -10.23
N LEU A 199 -16.59 -8.60 -9.12
CA LEU A 199 -17.07 -8.98 -7.81
C LEU A 199 -18.50 -8.47 -7.70
N ASN A 200 -19.43 -9.38 -7.44
CA ASN A 200 -20.85 -9.03 -7.24
C ASN A 200 -21.18 -8.80 -5.76
N VAL A 201 -20.19 -8.86 -4.88
CA VAL A 201 -20.31 -8.65 -3.43
C VAL A 201 -19.10 -7.84 -2.95
N PRO A 202 -19.24 -7.05 -1.87
CA PRO A 202 -18.10 -6.41 -1.23
C PRO A 202 -17.01 -7.40 -0.85
N VAL A 203 -15.75 -7.00 -1.02
CA VAL A 203 -14.57 -7.77 -0.64
C VAL A 203 -13.72 -6.95 0.31
N ARG A 204 -13.37 -7.52 1.45
CA ARG A 204 -12.39 -6.95 2.38
C ARG A 204 -11.07 -7.68 2.22
N VAL A 205 -10.01 -6.95 1.90
CA VAL A 205 -8.65 -7.46 1.90
C VAL A 205 -8.01 -7.09 3.24
N VAL A 206 -7.68 -8.09 4.05
CA VAL A 206 -6.97 -7.94 5.33
C VAL A 206 -5.48 -8.05 5.06
N LEU A 207 -4.75 -7.02 5.44
CA LEU A 207 -3.31 -6.92 5.32
C LEU A 207 -2.69 -7.27 6.67
N ILE A 208 -1.96 -8.37 6.70
CA ILE A 208 -1.33 -8.88 7.92
C ILE A 208 0.16 -8.75 7.77
N ASN A 209 0.79 -7.94 8.63
CA ASN A 209 2.23 -7.90 8.65
C ASN A 209 2.75 -9.23 9.20
N ASP A 210 3.70 -9.83 8.49
CA ASP A 210 4.29 -11.12 8.85
C ASP A 210 5.05 -11.13 10.18
N SER A 211 5.39 -9.95 10.72
CA SER A 211 5.96 -9.76 12.05
C SER A 211 4.91 -9.85 13.17
N TRP A 212 3.62 -9.90 12.85
CA TRP A 212 2.55 -9.96 13.86
C TRP A 212 2.60 -11.27 14.63
N ASN A 213 2.52 -11.15 15.95
CA ASN A 213 2.44 -12.28 16.85
C ASN A 213 1.00 -12.81 16.95
N SER A 214 0.85 -13.99 17.55
CA SER A 214 -0.44 -14.68 17.72
C SER A 214 -1.51 -13.86 18.44
N LYS A 215 -1.14 -12.95 19.37
CA LYS A 215 -2.10 -12.08 20.06
C LYS A 215 -2.66 -11.00 19.13
N GLN A 216 -1.82 -10.40 18.29
CA GLN A 216 -2.24 -9.39 17.31
C GLN A 216 -3.18 -10.01 16.27
N LEU A 217 -2.82 -11.20 15.78
CA LEU A 217 -3.64 -11.99 14.87
C LEU A 217 -5.01 -12.35 15.48
N GLN A 218 -5.05 -12.73 16.76
CA GLN A 218 -6.29 -12.99 17.48
C GLN A 218 -7.15 -11.73 17.68
N HIS A 219 -6.53 -10.59 17.98
CA HIS A 219 -7.25 -9.33 18.15
C HIS A 219 -7.97 -8.93 16.86
N VAL A 220 -7.27 -8.99 15.73
CA VAL A 220 -7.86 -8.77 14.40
C VAL A 220 -8.97 -9.78 14.15
N GLY A 221 -8.73 -11.08 14.33
CA GLY A 221 -9.79 -12.10 14.18
C GLY A 221 -11.06 -11.81 15.00
N ASN A 222 -10.92 -11.35 16.25
CA ASN A 222 -12.03 -11.02 17.14
C ASN A 222 -12.80 -9.76 16.71
N ASP A 223 -12.09 -8.71 16.27
CA ASP A 223 -12.74 -7.48 15.80
C ASP A 223 -13.44 -7.69 14.47
N PHE A 224 -12.86 -8.51 13.59
CA PHE A 224 -13.52 -9.01 12.39
C PHE A 224 -14.82 -9.74 12.73
N GLN A 225 -14.78 -10.67 13.70
CA GLN A 225 -15.98 -11.37 14.15
C GLN A 225 -17.06 -10.39 14.62
N LYS A 226 -16.72 -9.40 15.46
CA LYS A 226 -17.69 -8.40 15.95
C LYS A 226 -18.33 -7.59 14.80
N GLN A 227 -17.54 -7.18 13.81
CA GLN A 227 -18.05 -6.38 12.69
C GLN A 227 -18.95 -7.17 11.72
N PHE A 228 -18.75 -8.48 11.59
CA PHE A 228 -19.45 -9.32 10.61
C PHE A 228 -20.45 -10.31 11.18
N GLN A 229 -20.83 -10.22 12.47
CA GLN A 229 -21.78 -11.16 13.11
C GLN A 229 -23.14 -11.30 12.40
N GLN A 230 -23.51 -10.33 11.55
CA GLN A 230 -24.78 -10.33 10.81
C GLN A 230 -24.63 -10.62 9.32
N LYS A 231 -23.40 -10.86 8.80
CA LYS A 231 -23.14 -11.04 7.37
C LYS A 231 -22.71 -12.47 7.04
N ARG A 232 -23.03 -12.92 5.83
CA ARG A 232 -22.46 -14.16 5.28
C ARG A 232 -21.01 -13.90 4.86
N VAL A 233 -20.06 -14.58 5.50
CA VAL A 233 -18.63 -14.43 5.26
C VAL A 233 -18.11 -15.61 4.44
N LYS A 234 -17.32 -15.32 3.40
CA LYS A 234 -16.59 -16.34 2.65
C LYS A 234 -15.10 -16.00 2.66
N TRP A 235 -14.29 -16.96 3.12
CA TRP A 235 -12.87 -16.74 3.34
C TRP A 235 -12.02 -17.20 2.15
N MET A 236 -11.00 -16.41 1.81
CA MET A 236 -9.97 -16.74 0.84
C MET A 236 -8.59 -16.43 1.44
N ALA A 237 -7.67 -17.39 1.37
CA ALA A 237 -6.27 -17.22 1.77
C ALA A 237 -5.36 -17.44 0.56
N ASN A 238 -4.28 -16.68 0.51
CA ASN A 238 -3.27 -16.74 -0.53
C ASN A 238 -2.01 -17.52 -0.12
N ASP A 239 -1.81 -17.76 1.17
CA ASP A 239 -0.65 -18.45 1.70
C ASP A 239 -1.00 -19.26 2.97
N LEU A 240 -0.04 -20.05 3.44
CA LEU A 240 -0.20 -20.96 4.57
C LEU A 240 -0.43 -20.21 5.90
N LYS A 241 0.14 -19.01 6.08
CA LYS A 241 -0.06 -18.22 7.31
C LYS A 241 -1.46 -17.61 7.33
N ALA A 242 -1.91 -17.03 6.22
CA ALA A 242 -3.27 -16.60 6.00
C ALA A 242 -4.24 -17.77 6.23
N GLN A 243 -3.94 -18.96 5.71
CA GLN A 243 -4.76 -20.15 5.91
C GLN A 243 -4.78 -20.62 7.37
N ASN A 244 -3.66 -20.54 8.09
CA ASN A 244 -3.59 -20.84 9.52
C ASN A 244 -4.41 -19.84 10.35
N LEU A 245 -4.40 -18.56 9.97
CA LEU A 245 -5.27 -17.57 10.59
C LEU A 245 -6.74 -17.90 10.34
N LEU A 246 -7.12 -18.20 9.10
CA LEU A 246 -8.50 -18.62 8.77
C LEU A 246 -8.92 -19.81 9.63
N ASN A 247 -8.05 -20.81 9.75
CA ASN A 247 -8.30 -21.99 10.59
C ASN A 247 -8.45 -21.62 12.07
N SER A 248 -7.71 -20.63 12.58
CA SER A 248 -7.85 -20.16 13.97
C SER A 248 -9.18 -19.43 14.22
N VAL A 249 -9.67 -18.69 13.23
CA VAL A 249 -10.99 -18.03 13.28
C VAL A 249 -12.12 -19.05 13.16
N ASP A 250 -11.99 -20.03 12.25
CA ASP A 250 -12.96 -21.13 12.07
C ASP A 250 -13.00 -22.12 13.25
N MET A 251 -11.87 -22.40 13.90
CA MET A 251 -11.84 -23.25 15.11
C MET A 251 -12.61 -22.63 16.28
N ASN A 252 -12.67 -21.30 16.35
CA ASN A 252 -13.49 -20.59 17.34
C ASN A 252 -14.99 -20.58 16.97
N LEU A 253 -15.34 -20.82 15.70
CA LEU A 253 -16.72 -20.93 15.22
C LEU A 253 -17.32 -22.32 15.46
N LYS A 254 -16.51 -23.39 15.46
CA LYS A 254 -16.97 -24.75 15.80
C LYS A 254 -17.07 -25.04 17.30
N ARG A 255 -16.61 -24.12 18.15
CA ARG A 255 -16.59 -24.26 19.63
C ARG A 255 -17.66 -23.44 20.35
N LYS A 256 -18.58 -22.79 19.63
CA LYS A 256 -19.75 -22.09 20.19
C LYS A 256 -21.04 -22.75 19.76
#